data_AF-A0A945P7S8-F1
#
_entry.id   AF-A0A945P7S8-F1
#
_cell.length_a   1.000
_cell.length_b   1.000
_cell.length_c   1.000
_cell.angle_alpha   90.00
_cell.angle_beta   90.00
_cell.angle_gamma   90.00
#
_symmetry.space_group_name_H-M   'P 1'
#
loop_
_entity.id
_entity.type
_entity.pdbx_description
1 polymer ?
#
loop_
_entity_poly.entity_id
_entity_poly.type
_entity_poly.pdbx_seq_one_letter_code
_entity_poly.pdbx_strand_id
1 'polypeptide(L)'
;MTVLSDIQAQLDQTSGIIEGFRRSIADGALIDLSGLDQSVEEMCGAIGKLPADQRLSVKQALITILDALTTLVDSLEEQQLEASDSLKGVSSRQQAVSAYGRSSNAAIPVTPGKEEPEK
;
A
#
# COMPACT_ATOMS: atom_id res chain seq x y z
N MET A 1 32.76 -20.82 8.88
CA MET A 1 32.09 -19.74 8.14
C MET A 1 32.58 -18.42 8.69
N THR A 2 32.97 -17.49 7.83
CA THR A 2 33.48 -16.17 8.23
C THR A 2 32.32 -15.21 8.42
N VAL A 3 32.38 -14.37 9.46
CA VAL A 3 31.34 -13.39 9.85
C VAL A 3 30.84 -12.53 8.66
N LEU A 4 31.73 -12.19 7.73
CA LEU A 4 31.37 -11.45 6.50
C LEU A 4 30.41 -12.23 5.58
N SER A 5 30.60 -13.54 5.46
CA SER A 5 29.79 -14.42 4.62
C SER A 5 28.39 -14.59 5.19
N ASP A 6 28.27 -14.66 6.52
CA ASP A 6 26.98 -14.73 7.21
C ASP A 6 26.20 -13.42 7.02
N ILE A 7 26.87 -12.26 7.10
CA ILE A 7 26.26 -10.96 6.86
C ILE A 7 25.81 -10.82 5.39
N GLN A 8 26.58 -11.30 4.43
CA GLN A 8 26.17 -11.31 3.02
C GLN A 8 24.93 -12.19 2.79
N ALA A 9 24.89 -13.38 3.37
CA ALA A 9 23.71 -14.23 3.29
C ALA A 9 22.47 -13.57 3.91
N GLN A 10 22.65 -12.85 5.03
CA GLN A 10 21.57 -12.10 5.68
C GLN A 10 21.08 -10.94 4.80
N LEU A 11 21.98 -10.23 4.14
CA LEU A 11 21.64 -9.16 3.18
C LEU A 11 20.81 -9.71 2.00
N ASP A 12 21.23 -10.83 1.42
CA ASP A 12 20.50 -11.48 0.33
C ASP A 12 19.13 -11.98 0.77
N GLN A 13 19.03 -12.55 1.98
CA GLN A 13 17.77 -13.02 2.54
C GLN A 13 16.77 -11.86 2.72
N THR A 14 17.21 -10.74 3.31
CA THR A 14 16.35 -9.56 3.50
C THR A 14 15.92 -8.97 2.17
N SER A 15 16.81 -8.92 1.17
CA SER A 15 16.44 -8.50 -0.20
C SER A 15 15.34 -9.39 -0.78
N GLY A 16 15.44 -10.71 -0.62
CA GLY A 16 14.41 -11.66 -1.04
C GLY A 16 13.06 -11.47 -0.32
N ILE A 17 13.09 -11.13 0.97
CA ILE A 17 11.88 -10.83 1.76
C ILE A 17 11.21 -9.55 1.25
N ILE A 18 11.98 -8.48 1.00
CA ILE A 18 11.47 -7.22 0.46
C ILE A 18 10.80 -7.45 -0.90
N GLU A 19 11.45 -8.19 -1.80
CA GLU A 19 10.87 -8.57 -3.09
C GLU A 19 9.61 -9.41 -2.96
N GLY A 20 9.55 -10.30 -1.95
CA GLY A 20 8.33 -11.04 -1.60
C GLY A 20 7.19 -10.12 -1.19
N PHE A 21 7.46 -9.12 -0.34
CA PHE A 21 6.46 -8.13 0.06
C PHE A 21 6.00 -7.27 -1.12
N ARG A 22 6.90 -6.85 -2.00
CA ARG A 22 6.54 -6.10 -3.22
C ARG A 22 5.54 -6.85 -4.10
N ARG A 23 5.71 -8.17 -4.28
CA ARG A 23 4.77 -8.99 -5.04
C ARG A 23 3.43 -9.13 -4.32
N SER A 24 3.45 -9.37 -3.01
CA SER A 24 2.23 -9.45 -2.20
C SER A 24 1.43 -8.14 -2.23
N ILE A 25 2.12 -6.99 -2.18
CA ILE A 25 1.51 -5.67 -2.43
C ILE A 25 0.88 -5.67 -3.80
N ALA A 26 1.60 -5.95 -4.88
CA ALA A 26 1.05 -5.93 -6.23
C ALA A 26 -0.21 -6.81 -6.40
N ASP A 27 -0.32 -7.90 -5.64
CA ASP A 27 -1.49 -8.78 -5.61
C ASP A 27 -2.66 -8.29 -4.71
N GLY A 28 -2.51 -7.12 -4.07
CA GLY A 28 -3.49 -6.48 -3.20
C GLY A 28 -3.55 -7.08 -1.78
N ALA A 29 -2.55 -7.86 -1.37
CA ALA A 29 -2.53 -8.51 -0.07
C ALA A 29 -2.15 -7.53 1.06
N LEU A 30 -2.81 -7.68 2.20
CA LEU A 30 -2.36 -7.07 3.46
C LEU A 30 -1.06 -7.74 3.91
N ILE A 31 -0.04 -6.92 4.14
CA ILE A 31 1.28 -7.35 4.58
C ILE A 31 1.63 -6.76 5.94
N ASP A 32 2.26 -7.59 6.75
CA ASP A 32 2.84 -7.22 8.04
C ASP A 32 4.35 -7.02 7.87
N LEU A 33 4.81 -5.79 8.08
CA LEU A 33 6.21 -5.40 7.95
C LEU A 33 6.97 -5.46 9.27
N SER A 34 6.33 -5.82 10.39
CA SER A 34 6.99 -5.84 11.70
C SER A 34 8.21 -6.77 11.75
N GLY A 35 8.15 -7.90 11.03
CA GLY A 35 9.29 -8.81 10.89
C GLY A 35 10.43 -8.25 10.03
N LEU A 36 10.14 -7.33 9.11
CA LEU A 36 11.16 -6.67 8.29
C LEU A 36 11.96 -5.66 9.13
N ASP A 37 11.28 -4.86 9.94
CA ASP A 37 11.92 -3.85 10.80
C ASP A 37 12.94 -4.51 11.74
N GLN A 38 12.54 -5.60 12.40
CA GLN A 38 13.46 -6.35 13.27
C GLN A 38 14.67 -6.89 12.50
N SER A 39 14.45 -7.45 11.30
CA SER A 39 15.54 -7.97 10.47
C SER A 39 16.51 -6.87 10.03
N VAL A 40 16.01 -5.67 9.73
CA VAL A 40 16.83 -4.51 9.33
C VAL A 40 17.63 -3.99 10.53
N GLU A 41 17.04 -3.93 11.72
CA GLU A 41 17.72 -3.49 12.94
C GLU A 41 18.88 -4.43 13.32
N GLU A 42 18.63 -5.74 13.33
CA GLU A 42 19.63 -6.76 13.63
C GLU A 42 20.81 -6.69 12.63
N MET A 43 20.49 -6.53 11.34
CA MET A 43 21.47 -6.38 10.28
C MET A 43 22.30 -5.10 10.42
N CYS A 44 21.66 -3.95 10.67
CA CYS A 44 22.34 -2.69 10.93
C CYS A 44 23.31 -2.82 12.12
N GLY A 45 22.88 -3.50 13.19
CA GLY A 45 23.71 -3.79 14.35
C GLY A 45 24.90 -4.70 14.04
N ALA A 46 24.75 -5.70 13.18
CA ALA A 46 25.82 -6.59 12.75
C ALA A 46 26.85 -5.85 11.88
N ILE A 47 26.39 -5.03 10.94
CA ILE A 47 27.24 -4.25 10.03
C ILE A 47 28.01 -3.17 10.79
N GLY A 48 27.39 -2.53 11.78
CA GLY A 48 28.06 -1.54 12.63
C GLY A 48 29.27 -2.09 13.40
N LYS A 49 29.30 -3.41 13.65
CA LYS A 49 30.40 -4.10 14.34
C LYS A 49 31.53 -4.52 13.40
N LEU A 50 31.36 -4.39 12.08
CA LEU A 50 32.39 -4.78 11.11
C LEU A 50 33.56 -3.78 11.09
N PRO A 51 34.80 -4.26 10.90
CA PRO A 51 35.93 -3.40 10.63
C PRO A 51 35.77 -2.70 9.26
N ALA A 52 36.46 -1.58 9.08
CA ALA A 52 36.20 -0.65 7.96
C ALA A 52 36.49 -1.25 6.57
N ASP A 53 37.47 -2.14 6.50
CA ASP A 53 37.83 -2.94 5.32
C ASP A 53 36.69 -3.87 4.89
N GLN A 54 36.02 -4.51 5.84
CA GLN A 54 34.88 -5.41 5.56
C GLN A 54 33.59 -4.65 5.26
N ARG A 55 33.42 -3.45 5.81
CA ARG A 55 32.29 -2.57 5.49
C ARG A 55 32.26 -2.14 4.02
N LEU A 56 33.42 -1.94 3.40
CA LEU A 56 33.51 -1.64 1.98
C LEU A 56 32.98 -2.79 1.12
N SER A 57 33.20 -4.04 1.55
CA SER A 57 32.73 -5.23 0.83
C SER A 57 31.21 -5.43 0.87
N VAL A 58 30.51 -4.88 1.86
CA VAL A 58 29.03 -4.96 1.96
C VAL A 58 28.30 -3.71 1.46
N LYS A 59 29.05 -2.66 1.12
CA LYS A 59 28.49 -1.36 0.69
C LYS A 59 27.50 -1.50 -0.47
N GLN A 60 27.85 -2.28 -1.49
CA GLN A 60 26.98 -2.43 -2.67
C GLN A 60 25.67 -3.12 -2.33
N ALA A 61 25.71 -4.17 -1.50
CA ALA A 61 24.52 -4.88 -1.05
C ALA A 61 23.61 -3.99 -0.18
N LEU A 62 24.19 -3.12 0.66
CA LEU A 62 23.43 -2.13 1.42
C LEU A 62 22.68 -1.13 0.52
N ILE A 63 23.33 -0.64 -0.54
CA ILE A 63 22.69 0.25 -1.51
C ILE A 63 21.51 -0.46 -2.18
N THR A 64 21.69 -1.72 -2.58
CA THR A 64 20.61 -2.52 -3.17
C THR A 64 19.42 -2.70 -2.23
N ILE A 65 19.65 -2.93 -0.93
CA ILE A 65 18.57 -3.01 0.04
C ILE A 65 17.87 -1.65 0.21
N LEU A 66 18.63 -0.56 0.26
CA LEU A 66 18.05 0.78 0.36
C LEU A 66 17.15 1.07 -0.84
N ASP A 67 17.62 0.79 -2.07
CA ASP A 67 16.83 0.97 -3.29
C ASP A 67 15.56 0.09 -3.28
N ALA A 68 15.67 -1.15 -2.79
CA ALA A 68 14.54 -2.05 -2.66
C ALA A 68 13.50 -1.56 -1.63
N LEU A 69 13.96 -1.01 -0.51
CA LEU A 69 13.09 -0.41 0.51
C LEU A 69 12.40 0.86 -0.01
N THR A 70 13.12 1.74 -0.72
CA THR A 70 12.51 2.91 -1.37
C THR A 70 11.43 2.49 -2.35
N THR A 71 11.72 1.50 -3.20
CA THR A 71 10.75 0.99 -4.16
C THR A 71 9.53 0.34 -3.49
N LEU A 72 9.73 -0.33 -2.35
CA LEU A 72 8.65 -0.89 -1.54
C LEU A 72 7.74 0.21 -1.00
N VAL A 73 8.30 1.31 -0.48
CA VAL A 73 7.55 2.47 0.01
C VAL A 73 6.74 3.10 -1.11
N ASP A 74 7.34 3.34 -2.27
CA ASP A 74 6.65 3.90 -3.43
C ASP A 74 5.44 3.03 -3.83
N SER A 75 5.61 1.70 -3.82
CA SER A 75 4.54 0.75 -4.15
C SER A 75 3.39 0.82 -3.13
N LEU A 76 3.69 0.99 -1.84
CA LEU A 76 2.67 1.14 -0.79
C LEU A 76 1.89 2.45 -0.92
N GLU A 77 2.57 3.55 -1.26
CA GLU A 77 1.93 4.85 -1.47
C GLU A 77 0.98 4.82 -2.67
N GLU A 78 1.38 4.18 -3.77
CA GLU A 78 0.52 3.98 -4.95
C GLU A 78 -0.75 3.19 -4.59
N GLN A 79 -0.61 2.09 -3.84
CA GLN A 79 -1.77 1.31 -3.40
C GLN A 79 -2.70 2.08 -2.48
N GLN A 80 -2.15 2.85 -1.55
CA GLN A 80 -2.94 3.68 -0.65
C GLN A 80 -3.74 4.72 -1.45
N LEU A 81 -3.13 5.31 -2.47
CA LEU A 81 -3.76 6.29 -3.34
C LEU A 81 -4.89 5.66 -4.16
N GLU A 82 -4.66 4.49 -4.76
CA GLU A 82 -5.67 3.73 -5.51
C GLU A 82 -6.86 3.30 -4.63
N ALA A 83 -6.58 2.80 -3.43
CA ALA A 83 -7.61 2.45 -2.45
C ALA A 83 -8.43 3.68 -2.03
N SER A 84 -7.78 4.82 -1.83
CA SER A 84 -8.46 6.07 -1.46
C SER A 84 -9.37 6.59 -2.57
N ASP A 85 -8.93 6.52 -3.83
CA ASP A 85 -9.75 6.94 -4.97
C ASP A 85 -10.94 6.01 -5.20
N SER A 86 -10.75 4.71 -5.01
CA SER A 86 -11.85 3.73 -5.03
C SER A 86 -12.91 4.04 -3.98
N LEU A 87 -12.50 4.40 -2.75
CA LEU A 87 -13.42 4.79 -1.68
C LEU A 87 -14.20 6.08 -1.99
N LYS A 88 -13.57 7.07 -2.64
CA LYS A 88 -14.28 8.28 -3.10
C LYS A 88 -15.42 7.92 -4.05
N GLY A 89 -15.19 7.02 -5.00
CA GLY A 89 -16.22 6.53 -5.93
C GLY A 89 -17.42 5.89 -5.22
N VAL A 90 -17.16 5.09 -4.17
CA VAL A 90 -18.22 4.49 -3.32
C VAL A 90 -19.01 5.58 -2.57
N SER A 91 -18.32 6.56 -1.99
CA SER A 91 -18.95 7.70 -1.30
C SER A 91 -19.83 8.52 -2.25
N SER A 92 -19.36 8.80 -3.47
CA SER A 92 -20.15 9.51 -4.50
C SER A 92 -21.40 8.72 -4.90
N ARG A 93 -21.31 7.40 -5.02
CA ARG A 93 -22.47 6.53 -5.28
C ARG A 93 -23.46 6.56 -4.11
N GLN A 94 -23.00 6.47 -2.86
CA GLN A 94 -23.87 6.59 -1.68
C GLN A 94 -24.56 7.96 -1.62
N GLN A 95 -23.85 9.03 -1.95
CA GLN A 95 -24.41 10.38 -2.01
C GLN A 95 -25.50 10.49 -3.08
N ALA A 96 -25.28 9.93 -4.28
CA ALA A 96 -26.26 9.88 -5.34
C ALA A 96 -27.50 9.07 -4.93
N VAL A 97 -27.32 7.87 -4.37
CA VAL A 97 -28.42 7.04 -3.85
C VAL A 97 -29.20 7.79 -2.78
N SER A 98 -28.54 8.52 -1.89
CA SER A 98 -29.19 9.33 -0.85
C SER A 98 -29.97 10.51 -1.45
N ALA A 99 -29.46 11.15 -2.50
CA ALA A 99 -30.12 12.26 -3.17
C ALA A 99 -31.38 11.80 -3.94
N TYR A 100 -31.28 10.71 -4.69
CA TYR A 100 -32.41 10.20 -5.49
C TYR A 100 -33.42 9.40 -4.65
N GLY A 101 -32.96 8.63 -3.66
CA GLY A 101 -33.84 7.85 -2.77
C GLY A 101 -34.66 8.70 -1.80
N ARG A 102 -34.23 9.96 -1.55
CA ARG A 102 -35.00 10.92 -0.73
C ARG A 102 -36.00 11.72 -1.57
N SER A 103 -35.72 11.95 -2.86
CA SER A 103 -36.64 12.60 -3.80
C SER A 103 -37.81 11.71 -4.24
N SER A 104 -37.65 10.38 -4.27
CA SER A 104 -38.75 9.45 -4.59
C SER A 104 -39.86 9.40 -3.55
N ASN A 105 -39.68 10.03 -2.37
CA ASN A 105 -40.73 10.19 -1.36
C ASN A 105 -41.37 11.59 -1.33
N ALA A 106 -40.94 12.51 -2.21
CA ALA A 106 -41.39 13.91 -2.19
C ALA A 106 -42.21 14.36 -3.41
N ALA A 107 -42.55 13.47 -4.35
CA ALA A 107 -43.30 13.85 -5.53
C ALA A 107 -44.28 12.77 -6.00
N ILE A 108 -45.44 12.68 -5.34
CA ILE A 108 -46.68 12.42 -6.06
C ILE A 108 -47.60 13.64 -5.84
N PRO A 109 -47.52 14.68 -6.67
CA PRO A 109 -48.61 15.63 -6.77
C PRO A 109 -49.77 14.91 -7.49
N VAL A 110 -50.76 14.45 -6.71
CA VAL A 110 -52.12 14.21 -7.25
C VAL A 110 -52.58 15.53 -7.86
N THR A 111 -52.69 15.56 -9.17
CA THR A 111 -53.31 16.66 -9.91
C THR A 111 -54.82 16.46 -9.85
N PRO A 112 -55.61 17.40 -9.28
CA PRO A 112 -57.06 17.35 -9.41
C PRO A 112 -57.41 17.69 -10.87
N GLY A 113 -58.15 16.79 -11.52
CA GLY A 113 -58.57 16.93 -12.91
C GLY A 113 -59.26 18.27 -13.14
N LYS A 114 -58.72 19.04 -14.07
CA LYS A 114 -59.46 20.14 -14.70
C LYS A 114 -60.46 19.50 -15.66
N GLU A 115 -61.73 19.64 -15.36
CA GLU A 115 -62.81 19.42 -16.32
C GLU A 115 -62.63 20.45 -17.45
N GLU A 116 -62.37 19.95 -18.66
CA GLU A 116 -62.31 20.68 -19.92
C GLU A 116 -63.74 20.73 -20.52
N PRO A 117 -64.12 21.78 -21.28
CA PRO A 117 -65.51 22.18 -21.48
C PRO A 117 -66.13 21.56 -22.74
N GLU A 118 -67.45 21.37 -22.75
CA GLU A 118 -68.17 21.10 -24.00
C GLU A 118 -69.58 21.71 -24.01
N LYS A 119 -69.75 22.63 -24.98
CA LYS A 119 -70.94 23.26 -25.58
C LYS A 119 -72.04 23.90 -24.75
#